data_AF-A0AAU9W4X5-F1
#
_entry.id   AF-A0AAU9W4X5-F1
#
_cell.length_a   1.000
_cell.length_b   1.000
_cell.length_c   1.000
_cell.angle_alpha   90.00
_cell.angle_beta   90.00
_cell.angle_gamma   90.00
#
_symmetry.space_group_name_H-M   'P 1'
#
loop_
_entity.id
_entity.type
_entity.pdbx_description
1 polymer ?
#
loop_
_entity_poly.entity_id
_entity_poly.type
_entity_poly.pdbx_seq_one_letter_code
_entity_poly.pdbx_strand_id
1 'polypeptide(L)' 'MALMLDVSKRTTENLMAEYVLTNKSRYSDEEDDFLDNLIHRIMTNFPRSSSKTIEGYLVSQGVSVQR' A
#
# COMPACT_ATOMS: atom_id res chain seq x y z
N MET A 1 -14.99 -2.78 5.06
CA MET A 1 -15.05 -3.00 3.59
C MET A 1 -16.47 -3.21 3.08
N ALA A 2 -17.25 -4.16 3.63
CA ALA A 2 -18.64 -4.41 3.17
C ALA A 2 -19.58 -3.18 3.24
N LEU A 3 -19.56 -2.43 4.34
CA LEU A 3 -20.33 -1.18 4.50
C LEU A 3 -19.85 -0.03 3.59
N MET A 4 -18.61 -0.09 3.12
CA MET A 4 -18.00 0.95 2.29
C MET A 4 -18.25 0.71 0.79
N LEU A 5 -18.60 -0.52 0.43
CA LEU A 5 -18.87 -0.99 -0.93
C LEU A 5 -20.37 -1.29 -1.15
N ASP A 6 -21.22 -1.02 -0.16
CA ASP A 6 -22.67 -1.30 -0.13
C ASP A 6 -23.03 -2.72 -0.60
N VAL A 7 -22.21 -3.71 -0.22
CA VAL A 7 -22.41 -5.11 -0.60
C VAL A 7 -22.44 -6.01 0.63
N SER A 8 -23.14 -7.14 0.50
CA SER A 8 -23.23 -8.10 1.59
C SER A 8 -21.86 -8.65 1.99
N LYS A 9 -21.69 -8.95 3.28
CA LYS A 9 -20.47 -9.58 3.82
C LYS A 9 -20.09 -10.84 3.05
N ARG A 10 -21.07 -11.67 2.70
CA ARG A 10 -20.90 -12.89 1.89
C ARG A 10 -20.34 -12.58 0.50
N THR A 11 -20.81 -11.51 -0.14
CA THR A 11 -20.29 -11.07 -1.44
C THR A 11 -18.83 -10.65 -1.33
N THR A 12 -18.47 -9.94 -0.25
CA THR A 12 -17.09 -9.52 -0.01
C THR A 12 -16.17 -10.73 0.23
N GLU A 13 -16.61 -11.69 1.04
CA GLU A 13 -15.85 -12.91 1.34
C GLU A 13 -15.64 -13.79 0.10
N ASN A 14 -16.65 -13.91 -0.77
CA ASN A 14 -16.54 -14.64 -2.03
C ASN A 14 -15.53 -13.99 -2.99
N LEU A 15 -15.56 -12.66 -3.12
CA LEU A 15 -14.59 -11.91 -3.93
C LEU A 15 -13.17 -12.05 -3.35
N MET A 16 -13.02 -11.94 -2.03
CA MET A 16 -11.71 -12.14 -1.39
C MET A 16 -11.16 -13.56 -1.62
N ALA A 17 -12.02 -14.57 -1.64
CA ALA A 17 -11.64 -15.94 -1.98
C ALA A 17 -11.28 -16.10 -3.47
N GLU A 18 -12.06 -15.50 -4.38
CA GLU A 18 -11.85 -15.53 -5.83
C GLU A 18 -10.52 -14.87 -6.23
N TYR A 19 -10.16 -13.75 -5.59
CA TYR A 19 -8.91 -13.05 -5.84
C TYR A 19 -7.72 -13.54 -4.99
N VAL A 20 -7.87 -14.66 -4.26
CA VAL A 20 -6.83 -15.20 -3.36
C VAL A 20 -6.34 -14.16 -2.34
N LEU A 21 -7.21 -13.22 -1.98
CA LEU A 21 -7.01 -12.28 -0.88
C LEU A 21 -7.34 -12.93 0.47
N THR A 22 -7.13 -14.25 0.59
CA THR A 22 -7.25 -14.96 1.86
C THR A 22 -6.12 -14.47 2.74
N ASN A 23 -6.50 -13.59 3.65
CA ASN A 23 -5.64 -12.85 4.56
C ASN A 23 -4.97 -13.82 5.55
N LYS A 24 -3.97 -14.57 5.10
CA LYS A 24 -3.03 -15.29 5.96
C LYS A 24 -1.84 -14.38 6.23
N SER A 25 -2.00 -13.61 7.29
CA SER A 25 -0.91 -13.29 8.24
C SER A 25 0.36 -12.66 7.66
N ARG A 26 0.24 -11.60 6.84
CA ARG A 26 1.42 -10.82 6.43
C ARG A 26 1.29 -9.31 6.52
N TYR A 27 0.09 -8.81 6.77
CA TYR A 27 -0.08 -7.41 7.15
C TYR A 27 -0.38 -7.45 8.64
N SER A 28 0.64 -7.21 9.45
CA SER A 28 0.37 -6.72 10.79
C SER A 28 -0.37 -5.40 10.61
N ASP A 29 -1.41 -5.18 11.43
CA ASP A 29 -2.07 -3.88 11.58
C ASP A 29 -1.13 -2.87 12.24
N GLU A 30 0.13 -2.82 11.80
CA GLU A 30 1.06 -1.76 12.09
C GLU A 30 0.59 -0.60 11.20
N GLU A 31 -0.06 0.39 11.81
CA GLU A 31 -0.08 1.74 11.27
C GLU A 31 1.39 2.11 11.03
N ASP A 32 1.85 1.91 9.79
CA ASP A 32 3.22 2.15 9.39
C ASP A 32 3.38 3.66 9.21
N ASP A 33 3.30 4.40 10.33
CA ASP A 33 3.50 5.85 10.42
C ASP A 33 4.76 6.27 9.68
N PHE A 34 5.76 5.39 9.64
CA PHE A 34 6.98 5.57 8.86
C PHE A 34 6.70 5.59 7.35
N LEU A 35 5.92 4.64 6.83
CA LEU A 35 5.52 4.61 5.43
C LEU A 35 4.65 5.82 5.05
N ASP A 36 3.71 6.22 5.90
CA ASP A 36 2.87 7.39 5.65
C ASP A 36 3.68 8.69 5.63
N ASN A 37 4.60 8.86 6.59
CA ASN A 37 5.54 9.98 6.60
C ASN A 37 6.46 9.97 5.36
N LEU A 38 6.85 8.80 4.89
CA LEU A 38 7.68 8.64 3.69
C LEU A 38 6.90 9.04 2.43
N ILE A 39 5.64 8.60 2.29
CA ILE A 39 4.75 8.97 1.19
C ILE A 39 4.52 10.49 1.19
N HIS A 40 4.24 11.08 2.36
CA HIS A 40 4.04 12.52 2.48
C HIS A 40 5.28 13.33 2.04
N ARG A 41 6.48 12.89 2.46
CA ARG A 41 7.75 13.47 2.00
C ARG A 41 7.94 13.35 0.50
N ILE A 42 7.57 12.21 -0.10
CA ILE A 42 7.72 12.01 -1.54
C ILE A 42 6.79 12.94 -2.30
N MET A 43 5.51 13.01 -1.91
CA MET A 43 4.52 13.86 -2.56
C MET A 43 4.87 15.35 -2.45
N THR A 44 5.47 15.77 -1.33
CA THR A 44 5.86 17.17 -1.10
C THR A 44 7.12 17.55 -1.87
N ASN A 45 8.15 16.68 -1.87
CA ASN A 45 9.46 17.02 -2.46
C ASN A 45 9.57 16.66 -3.95
N PHE A 46 8.76 15.72 -4.43
CA PHE A 46 8.85 15.17 -5.78
C PHE A 46 7.51 15.20 -6.55
N PRO A 47 6.72 16.29 -6.52
CA PRO A 47 5.35 16.32 -7.07
C PRO A 47 5.27 16.09 -8.59
N ARG A 48 6.38 16.18 -9.31
CA ARG A 48 6.48 15.96 -10.77
C ARG A 48 7.67 15.11 -11.18
N SER A 49 8.30 14.42 -10.23
CA SER A 49 9.48 13.63 -10.54
C SER A 49 9.08 12.30 -11.17
N SER A 50 9.94 11.79 -12.05
CA SER A 50 9.78 10.47 -12.63
C SER A 50 9.90 9.39 -11.55
N SER A 51 9.28 8.23 -11.79
CA SER A 51 9.42 7.05 -10.90
C SER A 51 10.88 6.70 -10.64
N LYS A 52 11.77 6.81 -11.64
CA LYS A 52 13.22 6.59 -11.50
C LYS A 52 13.88 7.48 -10.45
N THR A 53 13.44 8.73 -10.34
CA THR A 53 13.97 9.68 -9.35
C THR A 53 13.51 9.32 -7.95
N ILE A 54 12.24 8.92 -7.80
CA ILE A 54 11.65 8.49 -6.54
C ILE A 54 12.28 7.16 -6.09
N GLU A 55 12.47 6.21 -7.00
CA GLU A 55 13.19 4.96 -6.76
C GLU A 55 14.62 5.21 -6.26
N GLY A 56 15.37 6.08 -6.93
CA GLY A 56 16.73 6.43 -6.50
C GLY A 56 16.78 7.05 -5.11
N TYR A 57 15.80 7.91 -4.79
CA TYR A 57 15.65 8.46 -3.44
C TYR A 57 15.34 7.37 -2.41
N LEU A 58 14.38 6.48 -2.68
CA LEU A 58 14.02 5.38 -1.78
C LEU A 58 15.20 4.43 -1.52
N VAL A 59 15.95 4.07 -2.57
CA VAL A 59 17.17 3.25 -2.45
C VAL A 59 18.24 3.95 -1.62
N SER A 60 18.39 5.28 -1.75
CA SER A 60 19.33 6.06 -0.91
C SER A 60 18.96 6.06 0.58
N GLN A 61 17.68 5.85 0.90
CA GLN A 61 17.17 5.70 2.27
C GLN A 61 17.25 4.25 2.76
N GLY A 62 17.82 3.33 1.98
CA GLY A 62 17.90 1.90 2.31
C GLY A 62 16.60 1.14 2.07
N VAL A 63 15.59 1.76 1.44
CA VAL A 63 14.32 1.12 1.12
C VAL A 63 14.48 0.35 -0.19
N SER A 64 14.33 -0.97 -0.11
CA SER A 64 14.32 -1.84 -1.29
C SER A 64 12.98 -1.71 -2.00
N VAL A 65 12.98 -1.18 -3.23
CA VAL A 65 11.78 -1.06 -4.05
C VAL A 65 11.65 -2.30 -4.94
N GLN A 66 10.54 -3.02 -4.82
CA GLN A 66 10.21 -4.12 -5.73
C GLN A 66 9.68 -3.57 -7.06
N ARG A 67 10.17 -4.11 -8.18
CA ARG A 67 9.69 -3.79 -9.53
C ARG A 67 8.58 -4.72 -9.98
#